data_AF-A0A2V7FXI9-F1
#
_entry.id   AF-A0A2V7FXI9-F1
#
_cell.length_a   1.000
_cell.length_b   1.000
_cell.length_c   1.000
_cell.angle_alpha   90.00
_cell.angle_beta   90.00
_cell.angle_gamma   90.00
#
_symmetry.space_group_name_H-M   'P 1'
#
loop_
_entity.id
_entity.type
_entity.pdbx_description
1 polymer ?
#
loop_
_entity_poly.entity_id
_entity_poly.type
_entity_poly.pdbx_seq_one_letter_code
_entity_poly.pdbx_strand_id
1 'polypeptide(L)'
;MAREMARTNDYLVPHLDGLPYLDKPIVYFAAAAGVMELVGFTETAARLPAYIATLATIGLLVSFARRRWGDEAGWLAGLAYATMVLPLAYARAAIFDSTLTLCTTAAILIPLLVLVPHALATGASVRRLFPWRGLVAFAAIALPWFVAVSMAHPDFPGYVFLRETLARFTTRSFHRTAPWWYYLPIVPVAAFPWIVPALARVRHWRVTWAARRDPATHEPLLLACWVIVPLFFFTLNQSKLPQYVLPLMPAFALAATRNLLEGENAAAGARTRAGSPGSPMPRPCCLSPTPARRSSTARSPCAPPRPSWER
;
A
#
# COMPACT_ATOMS: atom_id res chain seq x y z
N MET A 1 -32.18 1.76 -4.09
CA MET A 1 -31.05 2.38 -4.83
C MET A 1 -30.69 1.75 -6.17
N ALA A 2 -29.71 0.85 -6.32
CA ALA A 2 -29.30 0.39 -7.67
C ALA A 2 -30.47 -0.18 -8.51
N ARG A 3 -31.37 -0.92 -7.88
CA ARG A 3 -32.62 -1.41 -8.50
C ARG A 3 -33.57 -0.27 -8.92
N GLU A 4 -33.68 0.79 -8.13
CA GLU A 4 -34.52 1.94 -8.46
C GLU A 4 -33.90 2.70 -9.63
N MET A 5 -32.60 2.98 -9.59
CA MET A 5 -31.86 3.61 -10.69
C MET A 5 -32.06 2.85 -12.02
N ALA A 6 -31.91 1.53 -11.99
CA ALA A 6 -32.11 0.67 -13.16
C ALA A 6 -33.56 0.64 -13.67
N ARG A 7 -34.55 0.93 -12.82
CA ARG A 7 -35.97 0.97 -13.21
C ARG A 7 -36.40 2.34 -13.71
N THR A 8 -35.88 3.41 -13.12
CA THR A 8 -36.20 4.79 -13.49
C THR A 8 -35.32 5.32 -14.61
N ASN A 9 -34.21 4.63 -14.91
CA ASN A 9 -33.14 5.09 -15.79
C ASN A 9 -32.56 6.46 -15.35
N ASP A 10 -32.65 6.75 -14.05
CA ASP A 10 -32.05 7.95 -13.45
C ASP A 10 -30.67 7.61 -12.89
N TYR A 11 -29.65 7.96 -13.68
CA TYR A 11 -28.24 7.84 -13.34
C TYR A 11 -27.63 9.17 -12.90
N LEU A 12 -28.45 10.16 -12.55
CA LEU A 12 -28.01 11.43 -11.99
C LEU A 12 -28.21 11.44 -10.47
N VAL A 13 -29.43 11.17 -10.02
CA VAL A 13 -29.83 11.23 -8.60
C VAL A 13 -30.22 9.84 -8.11
N PRO A 14 -29.42 9.21 -7.23
CA PRO A 14 -29.81 7.92 -6.64
C PRO A 14 -31.04 8.12 -5.74
N HIS A 15 -31.99 7.21 -5.80
CA HIS A 15 -33.14 7.19 -4.88
C HIS A 15 -33.10 5.92 -4.02
N LEU A 16 -33.53 6.05 -2.77
CA LEU A 16 -33.77 4.94 -1.85
C LEU A 16 -35.18 5.07 -1.30
N ASP A 17 -36.02 4.09 -1.62
CA ASP A 17 -37.44 4.09 -1.26
C ASP A 17 -38.17 5.35 -1.75
N GLY A 18 -37.81 5.82 -2.95
CA GLY A 18 -38.39 7.01 -3.58
C GLY A 18 -37.85 8.35 -3.07
N LEU A 19 -36.94 8.36 -2.08
CA LEU A 19 -36.30 9.58 -1.59
C LEU A 19 -34.88 9.75 -2.17
N PRO A 20 -34.46 10.97 -2.53
CA PRO A 20 -33.08 11.23 -2.97
C PRO A 20 -32.06 10.78 -1.91
N TYR A 21 -31.07 10.00 -2.34
CA TYR A 21 -29.98 9.50 -1.52
C TYR A 21 -28.65 10.04 -2.03
N LEU A 22 -28.14 11.07 -1.37
CA LEU A 22 -26.94 11.81 -1.79
C LEU A 22 -25.77 11.68 -0.80
N ASP A 23 -25.85 10.74 0.15
CA ASP A 23 -24.82 10.52 1.17
C ASP A 23 -23.53 9.94 0.58
N LYS A 24 -23.62 9.35 -0.61
CA LYS A 24 -22.56 8.59 -1.26
C LYS A 24 -22.53 8.90 -2.76
N PRO A 25 -21.34 8.99 -3.38
CA PRO A 25 -21.22 9.22 -4.80
C PRO A 25 -21.80 8.07 -5.62
N ILE A 26 -22.28 8.38 -6.82
CA ILE A 26 -23.11 7.48 -7.62
C ILE A 26 -22.38 6.27 -8.21
N VAL A 27 -21.06 6.36 -8.42
CA VAL A 27 -20.30 5.46 -9.30
C VAL A 27 -20.56 3.98 -9.03
N TYR A 28 -20.55 3.57 -7.76
CA TYR A 28 -20.80 2.18 -7.39
C TYR A 28 -22.24 1.74 -7.68
N PHE A 29 -23.21 2.60 -7.35
CA PHE A 29 -24.63 2.30 -7.56
C PHE A 29 -25.00 2.28 -9.05
N ALA A 30 -24.42 3.18 -9.84
CA ALA A 30 -24.54 3.18 -11.29
C ALA A 30 -23.96 1.89 -11.91
N ALA A 31 -22.77 1.46 -11.47
CA ALA A 31 -22.20 0.20 -11.93
C ALA A 31 -23.08 -1.00 -11.57
N ALA A 32 -23.63 -1.03 -10.35
CA ALA A 32 -24.56 -2.08 -9.93
C ALA A 32 -25.88 -2.05 -10.71
N ALA A 33 -26.43 -0.86 -10.98
CA ALA A 33 -27.63 -0.68 -11.78
C ALA A 33 -27.45 -1.18 -13.21
N GLY A 34 -26.35 -0.79 -13.88
CA GLY A 34 -26.05 -1.27 -15.24
C GLY A 34 -25.86 -2.78 -15.31
N VAL A 35 -25.25 -3.40 -14.29
CA VAL A 35 -25.18 -4.88 -14.22
C VAL A 35 -26.58 -5.49 -14.08
N MET A 36 -27.46 -4.91 -13.27
CA MET A 36 -28.83 -5.40 -13.11
C MET A 36 -29.65 -5.27 -14.39
N GLU A 37 -29.44 -4.23 -15.19
CA GLU A 37 -30.08 -4.07 -16.50
C GLU A 37 -29.63 -5.16 -17.49
N LEU A 38 -28.33 -5.53 -17.46
CA LEU A 38 -27.75 -6.50 -18.38
C LEU A 38 -28.04 -7.97 -18.01
N VAL A 39 -27.99 -8.29 -16.72
CA VAL A 39 -28.01 -9.69 -16.23
C VAL A 39 -29.28 -9.99 -15.41
N GLY A 40 -30.10 -8.99 -15.14
CA GLY A 40 -31.34 -9.09 -14.39
C GLY A 40 -31.21 -8.73 -12.90
N PHE A 41 -32.36 -8.51 -12.27
CA PHE A 41 -32.50 -7.99 -10.90
C PHE A 41 -32.26 -9.04 -9.80
N THR A 42 -31.05 -9.59 -9.74
CA THR A 42 -30.68 -10.63 -8.77
C THR A 42 -29.73 -10.11 -7.68
N GLU A 43 -29.60 -10.85 -6.58
CA GLU A 43 -28.59 -10.55 -5.55
C GLU A 43 -27.16 -10.63 -6.10
N THR A 44 -26.91 -11.56 -7.00
CA THR A 44 -25.61 -11.75 -7.64
C THR A 44 -25.26 -10.53 -8.49
N ALA A 45 -26.19 -10.01 -9.28
CA ALA A 45 -26.01 -8.79 -10.06
C ALA A 45 -25.65 -7.60 -9.16
N ALA A 46 -26.31 -7.45 -8.00
CA ALA A 46 -26.01 -6.39 -7.03
C ALA A 46 -24.58 -6.47 -6.47
N ARG A 47 -24.06 -7.68 -6.28
CA ARG A 47 -22.74 -7.95 -5.68
C ARG A 47 -21.61 -7.96 -6.71
N LEU A 48 -21.93 -8.13 -7.99
CA LEU A 48 -20.95 -8.35 -9.05
C LEU A 48 -19.89 -7.24 -9.15
N PRO A 49 -20.20 -5.94 -9.04
CA PRO A 49 -19.16 -4.90 -9.07
C PRO A 49 -18.13 -5.06 -7.93
N ALA A 50 -18.59 -5.39 -6.71
CA ALA A 50 -17.70 -5.63 -5.58
C ALA A 50 -16.84 -6.89 -5.78
N TYR A 51 -17.41 -7.94 -6.37
CA TYR A 51 -16.70 -9.16 -6.70
C TYR A 51 -15.61 -8.92 -7.74
N ILE A 52 -15.93 -8.25 -8.85
CA ILE A 52 -14.98 -7.88 -9.89
C ILE A 52 -13.86 -7.00 -9.32
N ALA A 53 -14.19 -6.01 -8.48
CA ALA A 53 -13.20 -5.15 -7.86
C ALA A 53 -12.22 -5.92 -6.95
N THR A 54 -12.74 -6.91 -6.21
CA THR A 54 -11.91 -7.78 -5.36
C THR A 54 -10.98 -8.65 -6.20
N LEU A 55 -11.49 -9.29 -7.27
CA LEU A 55 -10.68 -10.09 -8.19
C LEU A 55 -9.62 -9.24 -8.90
N ALA A 56 -9.97 -8.03 -9.32
CA ALA A 56 -9.03 -7.08 -9.92
C ALA A 56 -7.94 -6.67 -8.93
N THR A 57 -8.28 -6.51 -7.65
CA THR A 57 -7.28 -6.23 -6.59
C THR A 57 -6.32 -7.41 -6.43
N ILE A 58 -6.82 -8.65 -6.41
CA ILE A 58 -5.99 -9.87 -6.40
C ILE A 58 -5.07 -9.89 -7.62
N GLY A 59 -5.61 -9.69 -8.82
CA GLY A 59 -4.82 -9.68 -10.06
C GLY A 59 -3.72 -8.62 -10.07
N LEU A 60 -4.02 -7.43 -9.53
CA LEU A 60 -3.05 -6.34 -9.39
C LEU A 60 -1.94 -6.71 -8.40
N LEU A 61 -2.28 -7.30 -7.25
CA LEU A 61 -1.31 -7.77 -6.25
C LEU A 61 -0.42 -8.87 -6.79
N VAL A 62 -1.00 -9.85 -7.48
CA VAL A 62 -0.26 -10.92 -8.17
C VAL A 62 0.71 -10.31 -9.18
N SER A 63 0.22 -9.46 -10.08
CA SER A 63 1.06 -8.82 -11.11
C SER A 63 2.20 -7.99 -10.50
N PHE A 64 1.91 -7.22 -9.45
CA PHE A 64 2.92 -6.44 -8.73
C PHE A 64 3.98 -7.33 -8.10
N ALA A 65 3.58 -8.32 -7.30
CA ALA A 65 4.49 -9.19 -6.59
C ALA A 65 5.33 -10.05 -7.55
N ARG A 66 4.76 -10.54 -8.66
CA ARG A 66 5.51 -11.26 -9.71
C ARG A 66 6.63 -10.41 -10.29
N ARG A 67 6.32 -9.19 -10.70
CA ARG A 67 7.30 -8.26 -11.27
C ARG A 67 8.39 -7.87 -10.28
N ARG A 68 8.05 -7.87 -8.98
CA ARG A 68 8.95 -7.35 -7.96
C ARG A 68 9.85 -8.40 -7.31
N TRP A 69 9.32 -9.59 -7.05
CA TRP A 69 9.98 -10.65 -6.27
C TRP A 69 9.91 -12.04 -6.94
N GLY A 70 9.37 -12.17 -8.15
CA GLY A 70 9.29 -13.43 -8.90
C GLY A 70 7.94 -14.15 -8.80
N ASP A 71 7.77 -15.24 -9.56
CA ASP A 71 6.47 -15.87 -9.79
C ASP A 71 5.79 -16.42 -8.53
N GLU A 72 6.57 -17.02 -7.62
CA GLU A 72 6.08 -17.54 -6.33
C GLU A 72 5.48 -16.42 -5.47
N ALA A 73 6.10 -15.23 -5.49
CA ALA A 73 5.60 -14.06 -4.79
C ALA A 73 4.22 -13.63 -5.31
N GLY A 74 4.01 -13.73 -6.61
CA GLY A 74 2.72 -13.50 -7.25
C GLY A 74 1.61 -14.30 -6.63
N TRP A 75 1.78 -15.62 -6.62
CA TRP A 75 0.79 -16.55 -6.07
C TRP A 75 0.58 -16.34 -4.58
N LEU A 76 1.67 -16.13 -3.82
CA LEU A 76 1.59 -15.91 -2.39
C LEU A 76 0.84 -14.63 -2.04
N ALA A 77 1.06 -13.53 -2.77
CA ALA A 77 0.35 -12.26 -2.54
C ALA A 77 -1.14 -12.37 -2.87
N GLY A 78 -1.48 -13.04 -3.98
CA GLY A 78 -2.88 -13.30 -4.35
C GLY A 78 -3.59 -14.19 -3.35
N LEU A 79 -2.96 -15.29 -2.94
CA LEU A 79 -3.47 -16.19 -1.91
C LEU A 79 -3.64 -15.47 -0.58
N ALA A 80 -2.66 -14.66 -0.19
CA ALA A 80 -2.71 -13.93 1.06
C ALA A 80 -3.94 -13.02 1.13
N TYR A 81 -4.14 -12.19 0.12
CA TYR A 81 -5.31 -11.29 0.08
C TYR A 81 -6.63 -12.06 -0.02
N ALA A 82 -6.69 -13.11 -0.86
CA ALA A 82 -7.91 -13.88 -1.08
C ALA A 82 -8.38 -14.68 0.15
N THR A 83 -7.47 -15.00 1.06
CA THR A 83 -7.76 -15.81 2.27
C THR A 83 -7.79 -14.98 3.56
N MET A 84 -7.57 -13.67 3.47
CA MET A 84 -7.82 -12.77 4.59
C MET A 84 -9.32 -12.68 4.92
N VAL A 85 -9.64 -12.60 6.20
CA VAL A 85 -11.04 -12.56 6.68
C VAL A 85 -11.82 -11.40 6.06
N LEU A 86 -11.26 -10.19 6.04
CA LEU A 86 -12.02 -9.00 5.65
C LEU A 86 -12.30 -8.93 4.13
N PRO A 87 -11.31 -9.14 3.23
CA PRO A 87 -11.58 -9.26 1.80
C PRO A 87 -12.59 -10.37 1.51
N LEU A 88 -12.46 -11.53 2.15
CA LEU A 88 -13.40 -12.64 1.94
C LEU A 88 -14.83 -12.28 2.38
N ALA A 89 -14.98 -11.63 3.53
CA ALA A 89 -16.28 -11.22 4.06
C ALA A 89 -16.98 -10.17 3.17
N TYR A 90 -16.24 -9.17 2.70
CA TYR A 90 -16.81 -8.04 1.95
C TYR A 90 -16.80 -8.24 0.42
N ALA A 91 -16.10 -9.24 -0.11
CA ALA A 91 -16.16 -9.61 -1.53
C ALA A 91 -17.57 -10.00 -1.99
N ARG A 92 -18.40 -10.50 -1.06
CA ARG A 92 -19.78 -10.94 -1.30
C ARG A 92 -20.82 -9.92 -0.83
N ALA A 93 -20.39 -8.80 -0.27
CA ALA A 93 -21.27 -7.72 0.12
C ALA A 93 -21.46 -6.75 -1.06
N ALA A 94 -22.68 -6.24 -1.23
CA ALA A 94 -22.94 -5.15 -2.18
C ALA A 94 -22.47 -3.82 -1.56
N ILE A 95 -21.14 -3.65 -1.46
CA ILE A 95 -20.49 -2.51 -0.82
C ILE A 95 -19.46 -1.85 -1.75
N PHE A 96 -19.34 -0.53 -1.65
CA PHE A 96 -18.40 0.26 -2.45
C PHE A 96 -16.94 0.16 -1.96
N ASP A 97 -16.69 -0.29 -0.72
CA ASP A 97 -15.35 -0.39 -0.14
C ASP A 97 -14.40 -1.29 -0.95
N SER A 98 -14.90 -2.34 -1.61
CA SER A 98 -14.09 -3.19 -2.49
C SER A 98 -13.59 -2.44 -3.74
N THR A 99 -14.43 -1.55 -4.29
CA THR A 99 -14.06 -0.69 -5.43
C THR A 99 -13.08 0.39 -4.99
N LEU A 100 -13.33 0.99 -3.83
CA LEU A 100 -12.39 1.93 -3.22
C LEU A 100 -11.01 1.28 -3.02
N THR A 101 -11.00 0.06 -2.48
CA THR A 101 -9.76 -0.72 -2.25
C THR A 101 -9.00 -0.97 -3.54
N LEU A 102 -9.69 -1.35 -4.62
CA LEU A 102 -9.07 -1.49 -5.95
C LEU A 102 -8.44 -0.17 -6.39
N CYS A 103 -9.20 0.93 -6.36
CA CYS A 103 -8.73 2.24 -6.81
C CYS A 103 -7.53 2.74 -6.00
N THR A 104 -7.56 2.62 -4.67
CA THR A 104 -6.44 3.03 -3.81
C THR A 104 -5.21 2.14 -4.02
N THR A 105 -5.40 0.84 -4.21
CA THR A 105 -4.31 -0.11 -4.52
C THR A 105 -3.67 0.24 -5.85
N ALA A 106 -4.47 0.49 -6.89
CA ALA A 106 -3.99 0.91 -8.19
C ALA A 106 -3.24 2.26 -8.12
N ALA A 107 -3.77 3.23 -7.39
CA ALA A 107 -3.15 4.54 -7.22
C ALA A 107 -1.78 4.49 -6.53
N ILE A 108 -1.52 3.48 -5.69
CA ILE A 108 -0.22 3.30 -5.01
C ILE A 108 0.72 2.42 -5.84
N LEU A 109 0.23 1.28 -6.34
CA LEU A 109 1.08 0.29 -7.00
C LEU A 109 1.47 0.66 -8.43
N ILE A 110 0.61 1.34 -9.20
CA ILE A 110 0.94 1.73 -10.58
C ILE A 110 2.12 2.72 -10.61
N PRO A 111 2.13 3.81 -9.81
CA PRO A 111 3.30 4.68 -9.71
C PRO A 111 4.55 3.93 -9.25
N LEU A 112 4.43 3.00 -8.30
CA LEU A 112 5.56 2.24 -7.80
C LEU A 112 6.17 1.32 -8.88
N LEU A 113 5.34 0.72 -9.73
CA LEU A 113 5.79 -0.17 -10.81
C LEU A 113 6.39 0.59 -11.99
N VAL A 114 5.86 1.76 -12.32
CA VAL A 114 6.16 2.45 -13.59
C VAL A 114 6.93 3.75 -13.36
N LEU A 115 6.41 4.62 -12.50
CA LEU A 115 6.92 5.99 -12.34
C LEU A 115 8.22 6.03 -11.54
N VAL A 116 8.35 5.20 -10.50
CA VAL A 116 9.57 5.17 -9.67
C VAL A 116 10.77 4.62 -10.43
N PRO A 117 10.71 3.45 -11.12
CA PRO A 117 11.83 2.97 -11.92
C PRO A 117 12.19 3.93 -13.05
N HIS A 118 11.20 4.52 -13.72
CA HIS A 118 11.43 5.51 -14.77
C HIS A 118 12.14 6.77 -14.23
N ALA A 119 11.72 7.29 -13.07
CA ALA A 119 12.35 8.43 -12.43
C ALA A 119 13.80 8.14 -12.03
N LEU A 120 14.08 6.95 -11.48
CA LEU A 120 15.44 6.52 -11.17
C LEU A 120 16.31 6.37 -12.43
N ALA A 121 15.76 5.79 -13.51
CA ALA A 121 16.49 5.57 -14.76
C ALA A 121 16.79 6.85 -15.53
N THR A 122 15.96 7.89 -15.38
CA THR A 122 16.07 9.15 -16.13
C THR A 122 16.59 10.32 -15.29
N GLY A 123 16.82 10.12 -13.98
CA GLY A 123 17.11 11.20 -13.04
C GLY A 123 15.97 12.20 -12.87
N ALA A 124 14.76 11.87 -13.35
CA ALA A 124 13.64 12.79 -13.33
C ALA A 124 13.06 12.96 -11.92
N SER A 125 12.69 14.20 -11.59
CA SER A 125 12.09 14.51 -10.29
C SER A 125 10.74 13.83 -10.09
N VAL A 126 10.52 13.34 -8.86
CA VAL A 126 9.25 12.79 -8.35
C VAL A 126 8.10 13.81 -8.40
N ARG A 127 8.37 15.11 -8.62
CA ARG A 127 7.33 16.13 -8.87
C ARG A 127 6.42 15.77 -10.07
N ARG A 128 6.87 14.90 -10.97
CA ARG A 128 6.04 14.34 -12.06
C ARG A 128 4.94 13.38 -11.59
N LEU A 129 4.88 13.00 -10.31
CA LEU A 129 3.78 12.20 -9.74
C LEU A 129 2.46 12.99 -9.66
N PHE A 130 2.50 14.32 -9.68
CA PHE A 130 1.32 15.18 -9.68
C PHE A 130 1.28 16.05 -10.94
N PRO A 131 1.16 15.46 -12.14
CA PRO A 131 1.05 16.24 -13.35
C PRO A 131 -0.30 16.95 -13.36
N TRP A 132 -0.34 18.21 -13.82
CA TRP A 132 -1.60 18.93 -14.03
C TRP A 132 -2.57 18.15 -14.93
N ARG A 133 -2.05 17.33 -15.85
CA ARG A 133 -2.84 16.40 -16.68
C ARG A 133 -3.63 15.39 -15.84
N GLY A 134 -3.05 14.90 -14.75
CA GLY A 134 -3.73 14.02 -13.80
C GLY A 134 -4.85 14.75 -13.06
N LEU A 135 -4.62 16.01 -12.68
CA LEU A 135 -5.65 16.86 -12.08
C LEU A 135 -6.79 17.14 -13.06
N VAL A 136 -6.49 17.42 -14.33
CA VAL A 136 -7.49 17.62 -15.39
C VAL A 136 -8.27 16.34 -15.66
N ALA A 137 -7.60 15.18 -15.73
CA ALA A 137 -8.28 13.90 -15.89
C ALA A 137 -9.19 13.58 -14.69
N PHE A 138 -8.73 13.80 -13.46
CA PHE A 138 -9.54 13.65 -12.26
C PHE A 138 -10.77 14.58 -12.30
N ALA A 139 -10.56 15.85 -12.63
CA ALA A 139 -11.64 16.83 -12.76
C ALA A 139 -12.64 16.44 -13.85
N ALA A 140 -12.18 15.99 -15.02
CA ALA A 140 -13.02 15.56 -16.13
C ALA A 140 -13.86 14.32 -15.79
N ILE A 141 -13.41 13.46 -14.87
CA ILE A 141 -14.15 12.28 -14.42
C ILE A 141 -15.11 12.64 -13.27
N ALA A 142 -14.66 13.43 -12.29
CA ALA A 142 -15.40 13.67 -11.06
C ALA A 142 -16.38 14.86 -11.15
N LEU A 143 -16.00 15.95 -11.82
CA LEU A 143 -16.80 17.18 -11.85
C LEU A 143 -18.12 17.05 -12.62
N PRO A 144 -18.24 16.35 -13.76
CA PRO A 144 -19.49 16.36 -14.51
C PRO A 144 -20.69 15.89 -13.68
N TRP A 145 -20.55 14.78 -12.95
CA TRP A 145 -21.61 14.29 -12.07
C TRP A 145 -21.84 15.25 -10.89
N PHE A 146 -20.76 15.73 -10.25
CA PHE A 146 -20.88 16.64 -9.11
C PHE A 146 -21.62 17.94 -9.49
N VAL A 147 -21.28 18.54 -10.63
CA VAL A 147 -21.91 19.75 -11.16
C VAL A 147 -23.36 19.47 -11.51
N ALA A 148 -23.64 18.39 -12.24
CA ALA A 148 -25.00 18.05 -12.65
C ALA A 148 -25.94 17.83 -11.45
N VAL A 149 -25.48 17.12 -10.40
CA VAL A 149 -26.25 16.95 -9.16
C VAL A 149 -26.39 18.28 -8.41
N SER A 150 -25.35 19.12 -8.38
CA SER A 150 -25.44 20.44 -7.73
C SER A 150 -26.41 21.38 -8.44
N MET A 151 -26.58 21.24 -9.76
CA MET A 151 -27.59 21.98 -10.52
C MET A 151 -29.01 21.48 -10.22
N ALA A 152 -29.18 20.18 -10.01
CA ALA A 152 -30.48 19.59 -9.63
C ALA A 152 -30.83 19.84 -8.15
N HIS A 153 -29.83 19.85 -7.28
CA HIS A 153 -29.96 20.02 -5.83
C HIS A 153 -28.94 21.06 -5.32
N PRO A 154 -29.31 22.36 -5.30
CA PRO A 154 -28.38 23.43 -4.90
C PRO A 154 -27.78 23.28 -3.49
N ASP A 155 -28.46 22.58 -2.58
CA ASP A 155 -27.99 22.30 -1.22
C ASP A 155 -26.93 21.18 -1.16
N PHE A 156 -26.76 20.41 -2.23
CA PHE A 156 -25.89 19.23 -2.27
C PHE A 156 -24.42 19.51 -1.91
N PRO A 157 -23.76 20.59 -2.39
CA PRO A 157 -22.38 20.88 -2.01
C PRO A 157 -22.21 21.10 -0.51
N GLY A 158 -23.11 21.90 0.10
CA GLY A 158 -23.12 22.13 1.55
C GLY A 158 -23.38 20.83 2.31
N TYR A 159 -24.33 20.03 1.85
CA TYR A 159 -24.62 18.71 2.42
C TYR A 159 -23.41 17.78 2.43
N VAL A 160 -22.75 17.58 1.28
CA VAL A 160 -21.63 16.63 1.16
C VAL A 160 -20.40 17.10 1.93
N PHE A 161 -20.03 18.37 1.81
CA PHE A 161 -18.81 18.87 2.45
C PHE A 161 -18.99 19.16 3.95
N LEU A 162 -20.12 19.75 4.36
CA LEU A 162 -20.31 20.13 5.76
C LEU A 162 -20.86 18.96 6.57
N ARG A 163 -21.92 18.29 6.11
CA ARG A 163 -22.60 17.25 6.90
C ARG A 163 -21.94 15.89 6.73
N GLU A 164 -21.70 15.47 5.50
CA GLU A 164 -21.15 14.13 5.23
C GLU A 164 -19.63 14.05 5.38
N THR A 165 -18.91 15.17 5.28
CA THR A 165 -17.46 15.20 5.50
C THR A 165 -17.11 15.82 6.84
N LEU A 166 -17.31 17.13 7.01
CA LEU A 166 -16.82 17.84 8.20
C LEU A 166 -17.49 17.36 9.51
N ALA A 167 -18.82 17.25 9.53
CA ALA A 167 -19.55 16.82 10.72
C ALA A 167 -19.24 15.37 11.11
N ARG A 168 -18.94 14.48 10.14
CA ARG A 168 -18.48 13.11 10.47
C ARG A 168 -17.15 13.11 11.24
N PHE A 169 -16.30 14.13 11.05
CA PHE A 169 -15.06 14.30 11.82
C PHE A 169 -15.26 15.02 13.15
N THR A 170 -16.10 16.06 13.19
CA THR A 170 -16.16 16.99 14.33
C THR A 170 -17.29 16.70 15.32
N THR A 171 -18.37 16.04 14.90
CA THR A 171 -19.55 15.82 15.75
C THR A 171 -19.83 14.34 16.02
N ARG A 172 -20.42 14.06 17.18
CA ARG A 172 -20.83 12.69 17.59
C ARG A 172 -22.20 12.27 17.06
N SER A 173 -22.79 13.07 16.17
CA SER A 173 -24.20 12.97 15.77
C SER A 173 -24.57 11.65 15.07
N PHE A 174 -23.59 10.90 14.57
CA PHE A 174 -23.84 9.70 13.75
C PHE A 174 -24.02 8.38 14.52
N HIS A 175 -24.14 8.38 15.86
CA HIS A 175 -24.39 7.17 16.70
C HIS A 175 -23.46 5.97 16.44
N ARG A 176 -22.32 6.20 15.78
CA ARG A 176 -21.29 5.20 15.40
C ARG A 176 -19.94 5.51 16.04
N THR A 177 -19.98 6.19 17.18
CA THR A 177 -18.78 6.53 17.93
C THR A 177 -18.24 5.30 18.63
N ALA A 178 -17.00 4.96 18.35
CA ALA A 178 -16.29 3.89 19.03
C ALA A 178 -14.95 4.40 19.61
N PRO A 179 -14.39 3.70 20.62
CA PRO A 179 -13.15 4.11 21.29
C PRO A 179 -11.99 4.31 20.33
N TRP A 180 -10.96 5.05 20.74
CA TRP A 180 -9.76 5.26 19.92
C TRP A 180 -9.05 3.94 19.58
N TRP A 181 -9.13 2.92 20.43
CA TRP A 181 -8.55 1.60 20.19
C TRP A 181 -9.43 0.69 19.31
N TYR A 182 -10.55 1.16 18.76
CA TYR A 182 -11.53 0.35 18.01
C TYR A 182 -10.91 -0.53 16.91
N TYR A 183 -9.94 -0.02 16.16
CA TYR A 183 -9.29 -0.78 15.08
C TYR A 183 -8.20 -1.76 15.55
N LEU A 184 -7.75 -1.66 16.81
CA LEU A 184 -6.71 -2.52 17.36
C LEU A 184 -7.06 -4.03 17.31
N PRO A 185 -8.27 -4.48 17.71
CA PRO A 185 -8.68 -5.87 17.52
C PRO A 185 -9.15 -6.19 16.10
N ILE A 186 -9.66 -5.21 15.35
CA ILE A 186 -10.24 -5.42 14.02
C ILE A 186 -9.15 -5.72 12.99
N VAL A 187 -8.04 -4.97 12.99
CA VAL A 187 -6.97 -5.14 11.99
C VAL A 187 -6.35 -6.55 12.02
N PRO A 188 -5.98 -7.12 13.19
CA PRO A 188 -5.48 -8.49 13.25
C PRO A 188 -6.48 -9.53 12.75
N VAL A 189 -7.77 -9.39 13.10
CA VAL A 189 -8.82 -10.28 12.62
C VAL A 189 -9.00 -10.12 11.10
N ALA A 190 -9.03 -8.89 10.62
CA ALA A 190 -9.20 -8.57 9.20
C ALA A 190 -8.09 -9.18 8.33
N ALA A 191 -6.84 -9.09 8.79
CA ALA A 191 -5.67 -9.59 8.10
C ALA A 191 -5.31 -11.05 8.46
N PHE A 192 -6.06 -11.71 9.35
CA PHE A 192 -5.84 -13.11 9.68
C PHE A 192 -6.04 -14.00 8.44
N PRO A 193 -5.21 -15.04 8.20
CA PRO A 193 -4.08 -15.51 9.03
C PRO A 193 -2.73 -14.81 8.76
N TRP A 194 -2.68 -13.89 7.81
CA TRP A 194 -1.44 -13.30 7.28
C TRP A 194 -0.86 -12.16 8.11
N ILE A 195 -1.55 -11.74 9.17
CA ILE A 195 -1.04 -10.69 10.08
C ILE A 195 0.31 -11.06 10.70
N VAL A 196 0.52 -12.34 11.05
CA VAL A 196 1.77 -12.81 11.68
C VAL A 196 2.97 -12.66 10.73
N PRO A 197 2.97 -13.24 9.52
CA PRO A 197 4.07 -13.02 8.58
C PRO A 197 4.21 -11.55 8.17
N ALA A 198 3.11 -10.78 8.06
CA ALA A 198 3.18 -9.36 7.74
C ALA A 198 3.94 -8.55 8.81
N LEU A 199 3.79 -8.90 10.09
CA LEU A 199 4.43 -8.21 11.21
C LEU A 199 5.78 -8.83 11.65
N ALA A 200 6.21 -9.93 11.05
CA ALA A 200 7.40 -10.69 11.49
C ALA A 200 8.69 -9.85 11.61
N ARG A 201 8.81 -8.78 10.82
CA ARG A 201 9.98 -7.89 10.80
C ARG A 201 9.75 -6.53 11.46
N VAL A 202 8.61 -6.31 12.13
CA VAL A 202 8.27 -5.03 12.77
C VAL A 202 9.30 -4.62 13.83
N ARG A 203 9.94 -5.58 14.51
CA ARG A 203 10.97 -5.32 15.53
C ARG A 203 12.19 -4.55 14.98
N HIS A 204 12.47 -4.64 13.68
CA HIS A 204 13.59 -3.95 13.04
C HIS A 204 13.25 -2.52 12.58
N TRP A 205 12.07 -1.99 12.94
CA TRP A 205 11.61 -0.67 12.48
C TRP A 205 12.61 0.46 12.71
N ARG A 206 13.36 0.43 13.83
CA ARG A 206 14.37 1.45 14.15
C ARG A 206 15.51 1.46 13.15
N VAL A 207 15.97 0.27 12.74
CA VAL A 207 17.04 0.10 11.77
C VAL A 207 16.57 0.55 10.39
N THR A 208 15.37 0.11 9.99
CA THR A 208 14.75 0.54 8.72
C THR A 208 14.57 2.06 8.67
N TRP A 209 14.16 2.68 9.78
CA TRP A 209 14.01 4.13 9.87
C TRP A 209 15.33 4.90 9.86
N ALA A 210 16.36 4.37 10.54
CA ALA A 210 17.70 4.96 10.50
C ALA A 210 18.26 4.95 9.07
N ALA A 211 18.03 3.85 8.34
CA ALA A 211 18.43 3.67 6.96
C ALA A 211 17.40 4.20 5.93
N ARG A 212 16.44 5.07 6.30
CA ARG A 212 15.36 5.56 5.41
C ARG A 212 15.80 6.27 4.13
N ARG A 213 17.08 6.62 4.00
CA ARG A 213 17.67 7.21 2.79
C ARG A 213 18.25 6.15 1.84
N ASP A 214 18.38 4.91 2.30
CA ASP A 214 18.81 3.78 1.50
C ASP A 214 17.62 3.25 0.68
N PRO A 215 17.76 3.15 -0.66
CA PRO A 215 16.75 2.56 -1.54
C PRO A 215 16.21 1.20 -1.09
N ALA A 216 17.02 0.38 -0.42
CA ALA A 216 16.59 -0.93 0.09
C ALA A 216 15.46 -0.83 1.14
N THR A 217 15.31 0.32 1.80
CA THR A 217 14.32 0.55 2.85
C THR A 217 13.06 1.28 2.39
N HIS A 218 13.01 1.75 1.14
CA HIS A 218 11.85 2.51 0.66
C HIS A 218 10.57 1.66 0.58
N GLU A 219 10.68 0.42 0.09
CA GLU A 219 9.56 -0.50 0.00
C GLU A 219 8.96 -0.90 1.36
N PRO A 220 9.73 -1.33 2.39
CA PRO A 220 9.14 -1.63 3.70
C PRO A 220 8.52 -0.40 4.35
N LEU A 221 9.13 0.77 4.18
CA LEU A 221 8.59 2.03 4.70
C LEU A 221 7.27 2.38 4.01
N LEU A 222 7.19 2.21 2.69
CA LEU A 222 5.94 2.46 1.95
C LEU A 222 4.81 1.54 2.42
N LEU A 223 5.05 0.24 2.56
CA LEU A 223 4.05 -0.71 3.06
C LEU A 223 3.61 -0.35 4.50
N ALA A 224 4.56 0.05 5.35
CA ALA A 224 4.24 0.52 6.70
C ALA A 224 3.41 1.82 6.68
N CYS A 225 3.76 2.79 5.84
CA CYS A 225 3.02 4.05 5.69
C CYS A 225 1.61 3.83 5.14
N TRP A 226 1.45 2.90 4.18
CA TRP A 226 0.14 2.53 3.62
C TRP A 226 -0.80 1.99 4.71
N VAL A 227 -0.28 1.29 5.71
CA VAL A 227 -1.09 0.86 6.86
C VAL A 227 -1.26 1.99 7.89
N ILE A 228 -0.15 2.56 8.36
CA ILE A 228 -0.13 3.43 9.54
C ILE A 228 -0.87 4.75 9.29
N VAL A 229 -0.68 5.38 8.14
CA VAL A 229 -1.25 6.72 7.87
C VAL A 229 -2.77 6.69 7.82
N PRO A 230 -3.42 5.81 7.01
CA PRO A 230 -4.87 5.76 7.00
C PRO A 230 -5.44 5.18 8.29
N LEU A 231 -4.76 4.21 8.94
CA LEU A 231 -5.21 3.67 10.23
C LEU A 231 -5.22 4.74 11.33
N PHE A 232 -4.19 5.59 11.38
CA PHE A 232 -4.14 6.74 12.28
C PHE A 232 -5.30 7.69 11.99
N PHE A 233 -5.52 8.03 10.72
CA PHE A 233 -6.63 8.88 10.29
C PHE A 233 -8.01 8.31 10.70
N PHE A 234 -8.29 7.04 10.44
CA PHE A 234 -9.56 6.40 10.83
C PHE A 234 -9.72 6.27 12.34
N THR A 235 -8.61 6.10 13.07
CA THR A 235 -8.63 6.07 14.54
C THR A 235 -9.10 7.41 15.13
N LEU A 236 -8.69 8.53 14.52
CA LEU A 236 -9.11 9.87 14.92
C LEU A 236 -10.56 10.20 14.53
N ASN A 237 -11.11 9.52 13.52
CA ASN A 237 -12.47 9.77 13.04
C ASN A 237 -13.53 9.37 14.10
N GLN A 238 -14.55 10.20 14.28
CA GLN A 238 -15.65 9.93 15.22
C GLN A 238 -16.55 8.80 14.71
N SER A 239 -16.87 8.79 13.42
CA SER A 239 -17.68 7.73 12.81
C SER A 239 -16.80 6.55 12.41
N LYS A 240 -16.90 5.40 13.10
CA LYS A 240 -16.07 4.21 12.83
C LYS A 240 -16.89 3.05 12.30
N LEU A 241 -16.34 2.35 11.31
CA LEU A 241 -16.90 1.14 10.70
C LEU A 241 -15.80 0.11 10.44
N PRO A 242 -16.06 -1.21 10.58
CA PRO A 242 -15.05 -2.25 10.38
C PRO A 242 -14.45 -2.25 8.97
N GLN A 243 -15.26 -2.02 7.94
CA GLN A 243 -14.82 -2.05 6.54
C GLN A 243 -13.82 -0.94 6.17
N TYR A 244 -13.66 0.12 6.97
CA TYR A 244 -12.71 1.19 6.68
C TYR A 244 -11.25 0.72 6.61
N VAL A 245 -10.93 -0.41 7.23
CA VAL A 245 -9.58 -0.99 7.15
C VAL A 245 -9.39 -1.93 5.96
N LEU A 246 -10.41 -2.17 5.13
CA LEU A 246 -10.30 -3.00 3.92
C LEU A 246 -9.21 -2.51 2.94
N PRO A 247 -9.07 -1.19 2.68
CA PRO A 247 -7.98 -0.68 1.83
C PRO A 247 -6.56 -0.87 2.39
N LEU A 248 -6.43 -1.32 3.65
CA LEU A 248 -5.14 -1.65 4.27
C LEU A 248 -4.70 -3.10 3.97
N MET A 249 -5.65 -3.99 3.69
CA MET A 249 -5.40 -5.42 3.49
C MET A 249 -4.40 -5.74 2.36
N PRO A 250 -4.38 -5.00 1.22
CA PRO A 250 -3.38 -5.19 0.18
C PRO A 250 -1.94 -5.00 0.69
N ALA A 251 -1.71 -4.03 1.58
CA ALA A 251 -0.39 -3.78 2.15
C ALA A 251 0.06 -4.93 3.08
N PHE A 252 -0.87 -5.48 3.88
CA PHE A 252 -0.59 -6.65 4.70
C PHE A 252 -0.26 -7.88 3.86
N ALA A 253 -0.96 -8.09 2.74
CA ALA A 253 -0.70 -9.21 1.85
C ALA A 253 0.72 -9.12 1.27
N LEU A 254 1.10 -7.95 0.75
CA LEU A 254 2.44 -7.71 0.22
C LEU A 254 3.53 -7.82 1.29
N ALA A 255 3.30 -7.29 2.49
CA ALA A 255 4.24 -7.39 3.60
C ALA A 255 4.45 -8.84 4.05
N ALA A 256 3.38 -9.63 4.14
CA ALA A 256 3.45 -11.05 4.46
C ALA A 256 4.25 -11.83 3.41
N THR A 257 3.91 -11.66 2.14
CA THR A 257 4.60 -12.28 1.01
C THR A 257 6.10 -11.99 1.03
N ARG A 258 6.46 -10.71 1.15
CA ARG A 258 7.86 -10.31 1.19
C ARG A 258 8.61 -10.92 2.37
N ASN A 259 8.05 -10.82 3.57
CA ASN A 259 8.74 -11.28 4.78
C ASN A 259 8.99 -12.79 4.77
N LEU A 260 8.07 -13.57 4.19
CA LEU A 260 8.22 -15.01 4.02
C LEU A 260 9.36 -15.34 3.04
N LEU A 261 9.36 -14.73 1.85
CA LEU A 261 10.40 -14.95 0.85
C LEU A 261 11.80 -14.53 1.35
N GLU A 262 11.90 -13.40 2.04
CA GLU A 262 13.16 -12.98 2.65
C GLU A 262 13.61 -13.92 3.78
N GLY A 263 12.67 -14.59 4.46
CA GLY A 263 12.97 -15.61 5.47
C GLY A 263 13.49 -16.90 4.86
N GLU A 264 12.86 -17.38 3.79
CA GLU A 264 13.26 -18.58 3.05
C GLU A 264 14.66 -18.42 2.44
N ASN A 265 14.92 -17.28 1.81
CA ASN A 265 16.23 -16.95 1.24
C ASN A 265 17.33 -16.91 2.31
N ALA A 266 17.05 -16.36 3.50
CA ALA A 266 17.99 -16.35 4.61
C ALA A 266 18.27 -17.75 5.15
N ALA A 267 17.22 -18.58 5.30
CA ALA A 267 17.36 -19.96 5.77
C ALA A 267 18.11 -20.85 4.77
N ALA A 268 17.86 -20.67 3.46
CA ALA A 268 18.58 -21.36 2.40
C ALA A 268 20.08 -21.01 2.42
N GLY A 269 20.44 -19.72 2.49
CA GLY A 269 21.82 -19.28 2.57
C GLY A 269 22.58 -19.80 3.80
N ALA A 270 21.90 -19.93 4.95
CA ALA A 270 22.48 -20.52 6.14
C ALA A 270 22.76 -22.02 5.97
N ARG A 271 21.85 -22.79 5.34
CA ARG A 271 22.06 -24.22 5.04
C ARG A 271 23.23 -24.44 4.08
N THR A 272 23.37 -23.61 3.04
CA THR A 272 24.49 -23.70 2.09
C THR A 272 25.84 -23.43 2.77
N ARG A 273 25.91 -22.48 3.71
CA ARG A 273 27.13 -22.21 4.49
C ARG A 273 27.46 -23.32 5.49
N ALA A 274 26.44 -23.93 6.11
CA ALA A 274 26.63 -25.04 7.03
C ALA A 274 26.98 -26.36 6.32
N GLY A 275 26.52 -26.55 5.07
CA GLY A 275 26.76 -27.75 4.26
C GLY A 275 28.04 -27.74 3.42
N SER A 276 28.82 -26.66 3.45
CA SER A 276 30.17 -26.63 2.86
C SER A 276 31.14 -27.32 3.82
N PRO A 277 31.64 -28.55 3.55
CA PRO A 277 32.73 -29.12 4.32
C PRO A 277 33.93 -28.19 4.16
N GLY A 278 34.62 -27.89 5.25
CA GLY A 278 35.74 -26.95 5.26
C GLY A 278 36.67 -27.16 4.07
N SER A 279 36.81 -26.12 3.24
CA SER A 279 38.03 -25.95 2.47
C SER A 279 39.18 -26.01 3.49
N PRO A 280 40.21 -26.85 3.30
CA PRO A 280 41.28 -26.96 4.29
C PRO A 280 41.89 -25.58 4.48
N MET A 281 41.95 -25.12 5.73
CA MET A 281 42.69 -23.91 6.08
C MET A 281 44.08 -23.97 5.42
N PRO A 282 44.56 -22.90 4.76
CA PRO A 282 45.96 -22.85 4.42
C PRO A 282 46.74 -22.94 5.73
N ARG A 283 47.53 -24.02 5.86
CA ARG A 283 48.41 -24.25 7.01
C ARG A 283 49.19 -22.95 7.27
N PRO A 284 49.28 -22.47 8.53
CA PRO A 284 50.19 -21.38 8.83
C PRO A 284 51.59 -21.88 8.49
N CYS A 285 52.26 -21.23 7.53
CA CYS A 285 53.68 -21.43 7.31
C CYS A 285 54.39 -21.17 8.64
N CYS A 286 54.98 -22.22 9.21
CA CYS A 286 55.91 -22.12 10.32
C CYS A 286 57.06 -21.19 9.91
N LEU A 287 57.01 -19.94 10.36
CA LEU A 287 58.19 -19.08 10.42
C LEU A 287 59.00 -19.52 11.64
N SER A 288 60.18 -20.07 11.37
CA SER A 288 61.21 -20.42 12.33
C SER A 288 61.71 -19.18 13.11
N PRO A 289 62.15 -19.33 14.37
CA PRO A 289 62.73 -18.24 15.14
C PRO A 289 64.23 -18.16 14.90
N THR A 290 64.77 -16.94 14.72
CA THR A 290 66.20 -16.66 14.94
C THR A 290 66.39 -15.20 15.37
N PRO A 291 67.41 -14.91 16.18
CA PRO A 291 67.27 -14.00 17.32
C PRO A 291 67.73 -12.56 17.07
N ALA A 292 67.33 -11.73 18.02
CA ALA A 292 67.70 -10.34 18.21
C ALA A 292 69.21 -10.04 18.09
N ARG A 293 69.52 -8.89 17.49
CA ARG A 293 70.75 -8.14 17.76
C ARG A 293 70.41 -6.68 18.05
N ARG A 294 70.84 -6.23 19.23
CA ARG A 294 70.76 -4.85 19.75
C ARG A 294 71.84 -3.94 19.15
N SER A 295 71.63 -2.63 19.39
CA SER A 295 72.60 -1.52 19.41
C SER A 295 72.95 -0.92 18.03
N SER A 296 73.10 0.40 17.81
CA SER A 296 73.28 1.55 18.69
C SER A 296 73.09 2.88 17.89
N THR A 297 72.55 3.91 18.55
CA THR A 297 72.96 5.34 18.50
C THR A 297 73.32 6.05 17.17
N ALA A 298 72.66 7.19 16.93
CA ALA A 298 73.24 8.55 16.82
C ALA A 298 72.82 9.39 15.58
N ARG A 299 72.24 10.56 15.89
CA ARG A 299 72.36 11.89 15.25
C ARG A 299 71.74 12.15 13.85
N SER A 300 70.74 13.03 13.84
CA SER A 300 70.37 13.97 12.77
C SER A 300 71.47 15.05 12.55
N PRO A 301 71.29 16.09 11.69
CA PRO A 301 70.46 16.27 10.48
C PRO A 301 71.29 16.85 9.29
N CYS A 302 70.77 16.83 8.05
CA CYS A 302 71.23 17.76 7.00
C CYS A 302 70.20 17.90 5.85
N ALA A 303 69.59 19.07 5.77
CA ALA A 303 69.15 19.73 4.53
C ALA A 303 70.19 20.83 4.21
N PRO A 304 70.14 21.67 3.13
CA PRO A 304 69.23 21.82 1.96
C PRO A 304 70.08 21.86 0.63
N PRO A 305 69.76 22.50 -0.55
CA PRO A 305 68.65 23.41 -0.91
C PRO A 305 67.96 23.23 -2.31
N ARG A 306 66.80 23.90 -2.45
CA ARG A 306 66.17 24.40 -3.71
C ARG A 306 66.88 25.73 -4.12
N PRO A 307 66.77 26.35 -5.33
CA PRO A 307 65.57 26.47 -6.19
C PRO A 307 65.82 26.64 -7.72
N SER A 308 64.74 26.74 -8.52
CA SER A 308 64.51 27.88 -9.44
C SER A 308 63.21 27.69 -10.22
N TRP A 309 62.35 28.69 -10.08
CA TRP A 309 61.18 29.01 -10.88
C TRP A 309 61.61 30.21 -11.74
N GLU A 310 61.24 30.25 -13.01
CA GLU A 310 60.99 31.48 -13.80
C GLU A 310 60.63 31.11 -15.25
N ARG A 311 59.34 31.04 -15.55
CA ARG A 311 58.63 32.11 -16.25
C ARG A 311 57.12 31.90 -16.19
#